data_AF-A0A9Q9XE99-F1
#
_entry.id   AF-A0A9Q9XE99-F1
#
_cell.length_a   1.000
_cell.length_b   1.000
_cell.length_c   1.000
_cell.angle_alpha   90.00
_cell.angle_beta   90.00
_cell.angle_gamma   90.00
#
_symmetry.space_group_name_H-M   'P 1'
#
loop_
_entity.id
_entity.type
_entity.pdbx_description
1 polymer ?
#
loop_
_entity_poly.entity_id
_entity_poly.type
_entity_poly.pdbx_seq_one_letter_code
_entity_poly.pdbx_strand_id
1 'polypeptide(L)'
;MEQGSEENMESSWTLLSWLASAVMVFGGAVPYVPQYQEIQRTNNTEGFSTRVCLVLLVANILRIFFWIGKQFELPLLLQSVVMILTMLAMLHLCCSIQSSNRVSTKQHHITDLDLRYFWSWSSFEDYLMFCFAFTLLCAFVTFLFLDWVLFVEALGSLAVMFEAMLGLPQLLQNYNNRSTRGMRFCTLGALLTHVSKRSSTYFI
;
A
#
# COMPACT_ATOMS: atom_id res chain seq x y z
N MET A 1 -2.99 30.85 38.44
CA MET A 1 -2.33 29.55 38.17
C MET A 1 -3.15 28.64 37.25
N GLU A 2 -4.43 28.95 36.97
CA GLU A 2 -5.27 28.16 36.06
C GLU A 2 -4.95 28.35 34.56
N GLN A 3 -4.58 29.55 34.12
CA GLN A 3 -4.22 29.82 32.70
C GLN A 3 -3.02 28.99 32.19
N GLY A 4 -2.02 28.70 33.02
CA GLY A 4 -0.87 27.87 32.62
C GLY A 4 -1.16 26.37 32.51
N SER A 5 -2.28 25.90 33.09
CA SER A 5 -2.74 24.51 32.98
C SER A 5 -3.53 24.30 31.69
N GLU A 6 -4.32 25.29 31.26
CA GLU A 6 -5.11 25.20 30.02
C GLU A 6 -4.22 25.24 28.77
N GLU A 7 -3.18 26.08 28.74
CA GLU A 7 -2.22 26.13 27.62
C GLU A 7 -1.43 24.81 27.46
N ASN A 8 -1.04 24.16 28.57
CA ASN A 8 -0.38 22.85 28.52
C ASN A 8 -1.34 21.74 28.05
N MET A 9 -2.61 21.84 28.42
CA MET A 9 -3.64 20.88 28.03
C MET A 9 -3.91 20.99 26.52
N GLU A 10 -4.09 22.21 26.00
CA GLU A 10 -4.36 22.48 24.58
C GLU A 10 -3.14 22.12 23.68
N SER A 11 -1.93 22.44 24.14
CA SER A 11 -0.69 21.97 23.52
C SER A 11 -0.60 20.43 23.49
N SER A 12 -1.01 19.75 24.57
CA SER A 12 -1.02 18.28 24.61
C SER A 12 -2.02 17.68 23.63
N TRP A 13 -3.23 18.24 23.50
CA TRP A 13 -4.26 17.78 22.56
C TRP A 13 -3.87 18.02 21.09
N THR A 14 -3.24 19.16 20.81
CA THR A 14 -2.75 19.49 19.46
C THR A 14 -1.59 18.58 19.06
N LEU A 15 -0.62 18.34 19.97
CA LEU A 15 0.46 17.38 19.77
C LEU A 15 -0.08 15.96 19.56
N LEU A 16 -1.07 15.54 20.36
CA LEU A 16 -1.70 14.23 20.23
C LEU A 16 -2.40 14.06 18.88
N SER A 17 -3.09 15.11 18.40
CA SER A 17 -3.77 15.12 17.09
C SER A 17 -2.77 15.08 15.93
N TRP A 18 -1.66 15.81 16.05
CA TRP A 18 -0.55 15.77 15.10
C TRP A 18 0.11 14.40 15.06
N LEU A 19 0.38 13.80 16.22
CA LEU A 19 0.92 12.45 16.35
C LEU A 19 -0.05 11.40 15.78
N ALA A 20 -1.35 11.51 16.07
CA ALA A 20 -2.36 10.61 15.51
C ALA A 20 -2.40 10.68 13.98
N SER A 21 -2.32 11.89 13.42
CA SER A 21 -2.27 12.11 11.97
C SER A 21 -1.00 11.51 11.35
N ALA A 22 0.15 11.71 11.99
CA ALA A 22 1.41 11.11 11.53
C ALA A 22 1.36 9.57 11.58
N VAL A 23 0.88 8.98 12.67
CA VAL A 23 0.72 7.52 12.79
C VAL A 23 -0.26 6.99 11.75
N MET A 24 -1.33 7.73 11.43
CA MET A 24 -2.30 7.34 10.41
C MET A 24 -1.70 7.34 8.99
N VAL A 25 -0.79 8.27 8.69
CA VAL A 25 -0.09 8.40 7.40
C VAL A 25 0.99 7.33 7.25
N PHE A 26 1.85 7.19 8.26
CA PHE A 26 3.02 6.31 8.19
C PHE A 26 2.73 4.88 8.64
N GLY A 27 1.67 4.65 9.42
CA GLY A 27 1.36 3.34 10.01
C GLY A 27 1.19 2.23 8.99
N GLY A 28 0.72 2.56 7.78
CA GLY A 28 0.64 1.60 6.67
C GLY A 28 2.00 1.25 6.05
N ALA A 29 2.99 2.13 6.11
CA ALA A 29 4.31 1.95 5.49
C ALA A 29 5.30 1.21 6.41
N VAL A 30 5.15 1.36 7.74
CA VAL A 30 6.04 0.75 8.75
C VAL A 30 6.29 -0.76 8.54
N PRO A 31 5.30 -1.61 8.22
CA PRO A 31 5.52 -3.05 8.03
C PRO A 31 6.45 -3.40 6.87
N TYR A 32 6.58 -2.51 5.87
CA TYR A 32 7.39 -2.74 4.68
C TYR A 32 8.87 -2.39 4.91
N VAL A 33 9.20 -1.60 5.92
CA VAL A 33 10.59 -1.24 6.26
C VAL A 33 11.43 -2.47 6.63
N PRO A 34 11.03 -3.35 7.58
CA PRO A 34 11.81 -4.54 7.87
C PRO A 34 11.84 -5.51 6.68
N GLN A 35 10.78 -5.54 5.87
CA GLN A 35 10.72 -6.37 4.67
C GLN A 35 11.71 -5.90 3.59
N TYR A 36 11.84 -4.59 3.41
CA TYR A 36 12.83 -3.98 2.51
C TYR A 36 14.25 -4.36 2.92
N GLN A 37 14.57 -4.22 4.20
CA GLN A 37 15.90 -4.52 4.74
C GLN A 37 16.27 -5.99 4.58
N GLU A 38 15.32 -6.90 4.84
CA GLU A 38 15.54 -8.34 4.70
C GLU A 38 15.85 -8.73 3.24
N ILE A 39 15.08 -8.21 2.29
CA ILE A 39 15.28 -8.46 0.86
C ILE A 39 16.64 -7.91 0.40
N GLN A 40 17.00 -6.70 0.84
CA GLN A 40 18.29 -6.10 0.52
C GLN A 40 19.47 -6.92 1.08
N ARG A 41 19.32 -7.47 2.28
CA ARG A 41 20.38 -8.25 2.94
C ARG A 41 20.53 -9.65 2.32
N THR A 42 19.42 -10.31 2.05
CA THR A 42 19.41 -11.70 1.54
C THR A 42 19.65 -11.80 0.04
N ASN A 43 19.48 -10.69 -0.72
CA ASN A 43 19.51 -10.68 -2.19
C ASN A 43 18.58 -11.74 -2.82
N ASN A 44 17.56 -12.19 -2.07
CA ASN A 44 16.56 -13.14 -2.52
C ASN A 44 15.17 -12.50 -2.42
N THR A 45 14.39 -12.62 -3.50
CA THR A 45 13.04 -12.06 -3.63
C THR A 45 11.94 -13.11 -3.54
N GLU A 46 12.28 -14.39 -3.35
CA GLU A 46 11.31 -15.51 -3.33
C GLU A 46 10.24 -15.39 -2.24
N GLY A 47 10.53 -14.71 -1.12
CA GLY A 47 9.57 -14.44 -0.05
C GLY A 47 8.62 -13.26 -0.29
N PHE A 48 8.83 -12.47 -1.36
CA PHE A 48 8.06 -11.25 -1.64
C PHE A 48 7.40 -11.31 -3.02
N SER A 49 6.08 -11.21 -3.05
CA SER A 49 5.31 -11.21 -4.30
C SER A 49 5.22 -9.81 -4.87
N THR A 50 5.98 -9.54 -5.94
CA THR A 50 5.88 -8.28 -6.73
C THR A 50 4.46 -7.98 -7.17
N ARG A 51 3.64 -9.01 -7.43
CA ARG A 51 2.20 -8.86 -7.75
C ARG A 51 1.43 -8.11 -6.66
N VAL A 52 1.66 -8.47 -5.40
CA VAL A 52 0.94 -7.86 -4.27
C VAL A 52 1.33 -6.39 -4.17
N CYS A 53 2.62 -6.09 -4.33
CA CYS A 53 3.12 -4.72 -4.37
C CYS A 53 2.43 -3.87 -5.46
N LEU A 54 2.25 -4.45 -6.65
CA LEU A 54 1.62 -3.77 -7.79
C LEU A 54 0.11 -3.62 -7.64
N VAL A 55 -0.56 -4.62 -7.09
CA VAL A 55 -1.98 -4.53 -6.70
C VAL A 55 -2.19 -3.43 -5.67
N LEU A 56 -1.32 -3.33 -4.66
CA LEU A 56 -1.34 -2.26 -3.67
C LEU A 56 -1.03 -0.88 -4.28
N LEU A 57 -0.13 -0.81 -5.25
CA LEU A 57 0.17 0.41 -5.99
C LEU A 57 -1.07 0.90 -6.77
N VAL A 58 -1.70 0.01 -7.53
CA VAL A 58 -2.96 0.26 -8.24
C VAL A 58 -4.06 0.71 -7.28
N ALA A 59 -4.17 0.06 -6.12
CA ALA A 59 -5.16 0.42 -5.11
C ALA A 59 -4.99 1.84 -4.55
N ASN A 60 -3.75 2.25 -4.29
CA ASN A 60 -3.50 3.61 -3.82
C ASN A 60 -3.77 4.64 -4.92
N ILE A 61 -3.56 4.30 -6.20
CA ILE A 61 -3.98 5.13 -7.34
C ILE A 61 -5.51 5.25 -7.39
N LEU A 62 -6.25 4.14 -7.27
CA LEU A 62 -7.71 4.13 -7.22
C LEU A 62 -8.26 4.95 -6.05
N ARG A 63 -7.58 4.93 -4.89
CA ARG A 63 -7.95 5.75 -3.73
C ARG A 63 -7.80 7.25 -4.00
N ILE A 64 -6.77 7.67 -4.74
CA ILE A 64 -6.62 9.06 -5.19
C ILE A 64 -7.77 9.45 -6.11
N PHE A 65 -8.17 8.58 -7.04
CA PHE A 65 -9.34 8.85 -7.90
C PHE A 65 -10.66 8.89 -7.12
N PHE A 66 -10.82 8.00 -6.14
CA PHE A 66 -11.97 8.03 -5.24
C PHE A 66 -12.06 9.36 -4.47
N TRP A 67 -10.93 9.91 -4.03
CA TRP A 67 -10.87 11.23 -3.38
C TRP A 67 -11.38 12.36 -4.28
N ILE A 68 -11.13 12.29 -5.59
CA ILE A 68 -11.62 13.27 -6.57
C ILE A 68 -13.15 13.23 -6.65
N GLY A 69 -13.76 12.04 -6.58
CA GLY A 69 -15.21 11.88 -6.56
C GLY A 69 -15.86 12.24 -5.23
N LYS A 70 -15.20 11.92 -4.10
CA LYS A 70 -15.68 12.23 -2.75
C LYS A 70 -14.52 12.73 -1.90
N GLN A 71 -14.49 14.04 -1.64
CA GLN A 71 -13.43 14.67 -0.85
C GLN A 71 -13.52 14.24 0.62
N PHE A 72 -12.55 13.46 1.07
CA PHE A 72 -12.35 13.09 2.47
C PHE A 72 -11.09 13.78 3.05
N GLU A 73 -10.90 13.64 4.36
CA GLU A 73 -9.78 14.16 5.16
C GLU A 73 -8.39 14.02 4.48
N LEU A 74 -7.66 15.14 4.32
CA LEU A 74 -6.32 15.21 3.69
C LEU A 74 -5.28 14.19 4.21
N PRO A 75 -5.25 13.81 5.52
CA PRO A 75 -4.32 12.79 6.02
C PRO A 75 -4.41 11.44 5.29
N LEU A 76 -5.60 11.02 4.84
CA LEU A 76 -5.77 9.75 4.12
C LEU A 76 -5.22 9.84 2.69
N LEU A 77 -5.27 11.02 2.08
CA LEU A 77 -4.65 11.28 0.79
C LEU A 77 -3.13 11.21 0.92
N LEU A 78 -2.57 11.89 1.93
CA LEU A 78 -1.13 11.87 2.18
C LEU A 78 -0.62 10.46 2.48
N GLN A 79 -1.39 9.67 3.23
CA GLN A 79 -1.11 8.26 3.45
C GLN A 79 -0.99 7.49 2.12
N SER A 80 -1.92 7.70 1.19
CA SER A 80 -1.90 7.01 -0.12
C SER A 80 -0.64 7.34 -0.91
N VAL A 81 -0.19 8.61 -0.87
CA VAL A 81 1.07 9.03 -1.49
C VAL A 81 2.27 8.36 -0.85
N VAL A 82 2.36 8.34 0.48
CA VAL A 82 3.45 7.64 1.21
C VAL A 82 3.46 6.15 0.89
N MET A 83 2.28 5.52 0.79
CA MET A 83 2.15 4.12 0.41
C MET A 83 2.61 3.85 -1.03
N ILE A 84 2.26 4.71 -1.98
CA ILE A 84 2.73 4.63 -3.38
C ILE A 84 4.25 4.68 -3.42
N LEU A 85 4.87 5.66 -2.75
CA LEU A 85 6.33 5.80 -2.70
C LEU A 85 6.99 4.54 -2.10
N THR A 86 6.43 4.01 -1.01
CA THR A 86 6.92 2.79 -0.37
C THR A 86 6.81 1.59 -1.30
N MET A 87 5.68 1.43 -2.01
CA MET A 87 5.50 0.34 -2.97
C MET A 87 6.46 0.47 -4.16
N LEU A 88 6.66 1.67 -4.69
CA LEU A 88 7.63 1.91 -5.77
C LEU A 88 9.06 1.60 -5.34
N ALA A 89 9.45 1.97 -4.12
CA ALA A 89 10.77 1.64 -3.57
C ALA A 89 10.98 0.13 -3.42
N MET A 90 9.98 -0.59 -2.90
CA MET A 90 10.00 -2.05 -2.82
C MET A 90 10.09 -2.70 -4.20
N LEU A 91 9.30 -2.23 -5.16
CA LEU A 91 9.29 -2.73 -6.54
C LEU A 91 10.65 -2.51 -7.21
N HIS A 92 11.22 -1.31 -7.07
CA HIS A 92 12.54 -0.98 -7.61
C HIS A 92 13.64 -1.89 -7.05
N LEU A 93 13.65 -2.10 -5.73
CA LEU A 93 14.59 -3.03 -5.09
C LEU A 93 14.45 -4.46 -5.66
N CYS A 94 13.22 -4.95 -5.76
CA CYS A 94 12.95 -6.29 -6.27
C CYS A 94 13.36 -6.44 -7.74
N CYS A 95 13.09 -5.44 -8.57
CA CYS A 95 13.51 -5.43 -9.97
C CYS A 95 15.04 -5.40 -10.10
N SER A 96 15.73 -4.60 -9.28
CA SER A 96 17.19 -4.51 -9.27
C SER A 96 17.83 -5.87 -8.91
N ILE A 97 17.33 -6.53 -7.85
CA ILE A 97 17.82 -7.84 -7.42
C ILE A 97 17.47 -8.92 -8.45
N GLN A 98 16.25 -8.92 -9.01
CA GLN A 98 15.86 -9.89 -10.02
C GLN A 98 16.66 -9.73 -11.32
N SER A 99 16.94 -8.49 -11.75
CA SER A 99 17.81 -8.20 -12.89
C SER A 99 19.23 -8.73 -12.65
N SER A 100 19.77 -8.52 -11.45
CA SER A 100 21.09 -9.05 -11.06
C SER A 100 21.12 -10.59 -11.05
N ASN A 101 20.09 -11.23 -10.47
CA ASN A 101 19.99 -12.70 -10.41
C ASN A 101 19.68 -13.34 -11.78
N ARG A 102 18.93 -12.69 -12.67
CA ARG A 102 18.64 -13.19 -14.03
C ARG A 102 19.91 -13.32 -14.89
N VAL A 103 20.96 -12.56 -14.61
CA VAL A 103 22.28 -12.73 -15.27
C VAL A 103 22.95 -14.04 -14.82
N SER A 104 22.65 -14.54 -13.62
CA SER A 104 23.19 -15.79 -13.06
C SER A 104 22.37 -17.03 -13.47
N THR A 105 21.06 -16.89 -13.69
CA THR A 105 20.15 -18.03 -13.90
C THR A 105 19.54 -18.04 -15.31
N LYS A 106 20.34 -18.44 -16.30
CA LYS A 106 19.86 -18.83 -17.65
C LYS A 106 19.24 -20.24 -17.58
N GLN A 107 17.95 -20.37 -17.26
CA GLN A 107 17.09 -21.50 -17.66
C GLN A 107 15.66 -21.24 -17.12
N HIS A 108 14.63 -21.24 -17.97
CA HIS A 108 13.37 -21.99 -17.80
C HIS A 108 12.41 -21.61 -18.96
N HIS A 109 11.64 -22.62 -19.40
CA HIS A 109 11.16 -22.82 -20.77
C HIS A 109 9.98 -21.93 -21.22
N ILE A 110 9.85 -21.83 -22.55
CA ILE A 110 8.97 -20.91 -23.31
C ILE A 110 7.51 -21.38 -23.45
N THR A 111 7.02 -22.41 -22.74
CA THR A 111 5.68 -22.95 -23.02
C THR A 111 4.77 -23.06 -21.80
N ASP A 112 4.51 -21.94 -21.14
CA ASP A 112 3.33 -21.80 -20.29
C ASP A 112 2.68 -20.44 -20.59
N LEU A 113 1.50 -20.46 -21.22
CA LEU A 113 0.63 -19.29 -21.42
C LEU A 113 0.02 -18.93 -20.06
N ASP A 114 0.87 -18.54 -19.11
CA ASP A 114 0.50 -18.35 -17.73
C ASP A 114 0.41 -16.84 -17.46
N LEU A 115 -0.78 -16.36 -17.07
CA LEU A 115 -1.03 -15.01 -16.54
C LEU A 115 -0.05 -14.67 -15.39
N ARG A 116 0.63 -15.68 -14.84
CA ARG A 116 1.77 -15.53 -13.94
C ARG A 116 2.95 -14.73 -14.50
N TYR A 117 3.19 -14.63 -15.81
CA TYR A 117 4.31 -13.85 -16.37
C TYR A 117 3.90 -12.48 -16.92
N PHE A 118 2.59 -12.20 -16.97
CA PHE A 118 2.07 -10.92 -17.46
C PHE A 118 2.64 -9.72 -16.68
N TRP A 119 3.16 -9.96 -15.47
CA TRP A 119 3.67 -8.93 -14.57
C TRP A 119 5.11 -9.21 -14.06
N SER A 120 5.93 -9.89 -14.87
CA SER A 120 7.36 -10.14 -14.60
C SER A 120 8.26 -9.40 -15.60
N TRP A 121 8.00 -8.12 -15.78
CA TRP A 121 8.69 -7.25 -16.72
C TRP A 121 10.15 -7.05 -16.28
N SER A 122 11.04 -6.91 -17.24
CA SER A 122 12.50 -6.91 -17.03
C SER A 122 13.01 -5.65 -16.34
N SER A 123 12.33 -4.51 -16.54
CA SER A 123 12.80 -3.21 -16.08
C SER A 123 11.75 -2.54 -15.20
N PHE A 124 12.23 -1.82 -14.17
CA PHE A 124 11.38 -0.98 -13.32
C PHE A 124 10.59 0.05 -14.13
N GLU A 125 11.20 0.59 -15.19
CA GLU A 125 10.60 1.58 -16.08
C GLU A 125 9.33 1.08 -16.76
N ASP A 126 9.32 -0.17 -17.22
CA ASP A 126 8.14 -0.75 -17.86
C ASP A 126 6.95 -0.70 -16.88
N TYR A 127 7.17 -1.06 -15.60
CA TYR A 127 6.12 -0.98 -14.58
C TYR A 127 5.62 0.45 -14.35
N LEU A 128 6.50 1.44 -14.38
CA LEU A 128 6.10 2.85 -14.28
C LEU A 128 5.25 3.27 -15.47
N MET A 129 5.63 2.89 -16.70
CA MET A 129 4.85 3.20 -17.89
C MET A 129 3.45 2.57 -17.83
N PHE A 130 3.36 1.32 -17.39
CA PHE A 130 2.07 0.66 -17.16
C PHE A 130 1.24 1.40 -16.12
N CYS A 131 1.83 1.74 -14.97
CA CYS A 131 1.13 2.46 -13.91
C CYS A 131 0.64 3.83 -14.38
N PHE A 132 1.45 4.54 -15.17
CA PHE A 132 1.08 5.82 -15.76
C PHE A 132 -0.07 5.67 -16.76
N ALA A 133 0.02 4.71 -17.69
CA ALA A 133 -1.05 4.42 -18.66
C ALA A 133 -2.34 4.00 -17.97
N PHE A 134 -2.25 3.14 -16.95
CA PHE A 134 -3.38 2.74 -16.11
C PHE A 134 -3.99 3.93 -15.38
N THR A 135 -3.15 4.83 -14.83
CA THR A 135 -3.61 6.06 -14.17
C THR A 135 -4.37 6.95 -15.15
N LEU A 136 -3.86 7.15 -16.37
CA LEU A 136 -4.56 7.93 -17.40
C LEU A 136 -5.89 7.29 -17.81
N LEU A 137 -5.91 5.96 -18.00
CA LEU A 137 -7.14 5.23 -18.31
C LEU A 137 -8.17 5.37 -17.19
N CYS A 138 -7.76 5.16 -15.94
CA CYS A 138 -8.61 5.35 -14.77
C CYS A 138 -9.08 6.80 -14.63
N ALA A 139 -8.23 7.78 -14.90
CA ALA A 139 -8.61 9.19 -14.88
C ALA A 139 -9.70 9.47 -15.93
N PHE A 140 -9.51 8.97 -17.15
CA PHE A 140 -10.48 9.13 -18.24
C PHE A 140 -11.82 8.46 -17.90
N VAL A 141 -11.81 7.22 -17.43
CA VAL A 141 -13.02 6.50 -17.01
C VAL A 141 -13.70 7.21 -15.83
N THR A 142 -12.92 7.62 -14.82
CA THR A 142 -13.47 8.32 -13.66
C THR A 142 -14.10 9.65 -14.04
N PHE A 143 -13.49 10.40 -14.96
CA PHE A 143 -14.05 11.64 -15.47
C PHE A 143 -15.39 11.43 -16.20
N LEU A 144 -15.51 10.35 -16.99
CA LEU A 144 -16.75 10.04 -17.71
C LEU A 144 -17.89 9.57 -16.80
N PHE A 145 -17.56 8.86 -15.72
CA PHE A 145 -18.56 8.21 -14.83
C PHE A 145 -18.67 8.89 -13.46
N LEU A 146 -18.15 10.11 -13.30
CA LEU A 146 -18.11 10.81 -12.00
C LEU A 146 -19.51 11.09 -11.45
N ASP A 147 -20.50 11.33 -12.32
CA ASP A 147 -21.89 11.57 -11.95
C ASP A 147 -22.61 10.32 -11.42
N TRP A 148 -22.07 9.12 -11.66
CA TRP A 148 -22.68 7.86 -11.23
C TRP A 148 -22.22 7.48 -9.81
N VAL A 149 -23.08 7.67 -8.82
CA VAL A 149 -22.80 7.35 -7.40
C VAL A 149 -22.33 5.90 -7.20
N LEU A 150 -22.99 4.95 -7.87
CA LEU A 150 -22.62 3.53 -7.84
C LEU A 150 -21.17 3.27 -8.30
N PHE A 151 -20.69 4.04 -9.28
CA PHE A 151 -19.33 3.89 -9.79
C PHE A 151 -18.31 4.41 -8.77
N VAL A 152 -18.57 5.57 -8.16
CA VAL A 152 -17.71 6.14 -7.12
C VAL A 152 -17.67 5.23 -5.88
N GLU A 153 -18.81 4.69 -5.45
CA GLU A 153 -18.86 3.72 -4.34
C GLU A 153 -18.12 2.42 -4.65
N ALA A 154 -18.24 1.90 -5.88
CA ALA A 154 -17.49 0.73 -6.32
C ALA A 154 -15.97 0.98 -6.28
N LEU A 155 -15.50 2.15 -6.75
CA LEU A 155 -14.10 2.55 -6.64
C LEU A 155 -13.62 2.57 -5.18
N GLY A 156 -14.43 3.16 -4.28
CA GLY A 156 -14.14 3.18 -2.85
C GLY A 156 -14.06 1.77 -2.23
N SER A 157 -14.97 0.87 -2.63
CA SER A 157 -15.00 -0.51 -2.14
C SER A 157 -13.76 -1.29 -2.57
N LEU A 158 -13.32 -1.10 -3.82
CA LEU A 158 -12.10 -1.70 -4.35
C LEU A 158 -10.87 -1.16 -3.62
N ALA A 159 -10.82 0.14 -3.35
CA ALA A 159 -9.73 0.76 -2.59
C ALA A 159 -9.62 0.16 -1.17
N VAL A 160 -10.74 -0.03 -0.46
CA VAL A 160 -10.77 -0.66 0.88
C VAL A 160 -10.39 -2.14 0.81
N MET A 161 -10.88 -2.87 -0.18
CA MET A 161 -10.54 -4.29 -0.38
C MET A 161 -9.03 -4.48 -0.53
N PHE A 162 -8.37 -3.65 -1.33
CA PHE A 162 -6.93 -3.71 -1.47
C PHE A 162 -6.18 -3.12 -0.27
N GLU A 163 -6.76 -2.19 0.49
CA GLU A 163 -6.19 -1.77 1.78
C GLU A 163 -6.06 -2.93 2.75
N ALA A 164 -7.03 -3.85 2.76
CA ALA A 164 -6.95 -5.04 3.59
C ALA A 164 -5.75 -5.93 3.20
N MET A 165 -5.28 -5.87 1.95
CA MET A 165 -4.04 -6.54 1.52
C MET A 165 -2.78 -5.92 2.10
N LEU A 166 -2.83 -4.75 2.76
CA LEU A 166 -1.68 -4.21 3.49
C LEU A 166 -1.22 -5.10 4.66
N GLY A 167 -2.08 -6.00 5.16
CA GLY A 167 -1.72 -7.01 6.16
C GLY A 167 -1.00 -8.24 5.62
N LEU A 168 -0.97 -8.40 4.30
CA LEU A 168 -0.37 -9.54 3.61
C LEU A 168 1.15 -9.67 3.84
N PRO A 169 1.98 -8.61 3.88
CA PRO A 169 3.39 -8.73 4.26
C PRO A 169 3.61 -9.30 5.68
N GLN A 170 2.75 -8.96 6.64
CA GLN A 170 2.81 -9.50 8.00
C GLN A 170 2.47 -11.00 8.01
N LEU A 171 1.49 -11.41 7.20
CA LEU A 171 1.15 -12.82 7.02
C LEU A 171 2.27 -13.62 6.36
N LEU A 172 2.93 -13.05 5.34
CA LEU A 172 4.05 -13.70 4.65
C LEU A 172 5.25 -13.91 5.58
N GLN A 173 5.60 -12.92 6.40
CA GLN A 173 6.66 -13.09 7.41
C GLN A 173 6.31 -14.16 8.45
N ASN A 174 5.06 -14.20 8.92
CA ASN A 174 4.60 -15.23 9.86
C ASN A 174 4.65 -16.63 9.25
N TYR A 175 4.25 -16.76 7.98
CA TYR A 175 4.31 -18.02 7.23
C TYR A 175 5.76 -18.51 7.05
N ASN A 176 6.68 -17.62 6.65
CA ASN A 176 8.08 -17.98 6.42
C ASN A 176 8.81 -18.36 7.72
N ASN A 177 8.50 -17.67 8.83
CA ASN A 177 9.11 -17.94 10.13
C ASN A 177 8.51 -19.18 10.84
N ARG A 178 7.53 -19.88 10.23
CA ARG A 178 6.83 -21.05 10.80
C ARG A 178 6.40 -20.85 12.26
N SER A 179 6.13 -19.60 12.66
CA SER A 179 5.98 -19.23 14.07
C SER A 179 4.85 -18.23 14.24
N THR A 180 3.73 -18.74 14.76
CA THR A 180 2.58 -17.94 15.19
C THR A 180 2.85 -17.11 16.45
N ARG A 181 4.04 -17.21 17.07
CA ARG A 181 4.37 -16.55 18.36
C ARG A 181 4.48 -15.03 18.28
N GLY A 182 4.71 -14.46 17.08
CA GLY A 182 4.96 -13.02 16.91
C GLY A 182 3.74 -12.18 16.52
N MET A 183 2.70 -12.78 15.95
CA MET A 183 1.52 -12.05 15.50
C MET A 183 0.56 -11.89 16.67
N ARG A 184 0.90 -10.98 17.59
CA ARG A 184 0.01 -10.58 18.67
C ARG A 184 -1.33 -10.20 18.03
N PHE A 185 -2.42 -10.78 18.53
CA PHE A 185 -3.78 -10.37 18.20
C PHE A 185 -3.97 -8.84 18.22
N CYS A 186 -3.14 -8.11 18.98
CA CYS A 186 -3.09 -6.66 19.00
C CYS A 186 -2.65 -5.98 17.69
N THR A 187 -1.72 -6.54 16.90
CA THR A 187 -1.27 -5.89 15.65
C THR A 187 -2.26 -6.14 14.51
N LEU A 188 -2.78 -7.36 14.41
CA LEU A 188 -3.86 -7.67 13.48
C LEU A 188 -5.15 -6.93 13.91
N GLY A 189 -5.43 -6.87 15.21
CA GLY A 189 -6.52 -6.08 15.78
C GLY A 189 -6.36 -4.60 15.50
N ALA A 190 -5.16 -4.03 15.64
CA ALA A 190 -4.88 -2.64 15.29
C ALA A 190 -5.07 -2.40 13.78
N LEU A 191 -4.59 -3.30 12.93
CA LEU A 191 -4.78 -3.21 11.48
C LEU A 191 -6.27 -3.30 11.10
N LEU A 192 -7.01 -4.25 11.66
CA LEU A 192 -8.44 -4.42 11.42
C LEU A 192 -9.26 -3.25 11.97
N THR A 193 -8.90 -2.71 13.15
CA THR A 193 -9.55 -1.53 13.73
C THR A 193 -9.25 -0.29 12.90
N HIS A 194 -8.03 -0.18 12.37
CA HIS A 194 -7.59 0.91 11.51
C HIS A 194 -8.31 0.86 10.15
N VAL A 195 -8.38 -0.32 9.51
CA VAL A 195 -9.15 -0.53 8.27
C VAL A 195 -10.64 -0.30 8.50
N SER A 196 -11.20 -0.78 9.61
CA SER A 196 -12.62 -0.60 9.96
C SER A 196 -12.98 0.88 10.17
N LYS A 197 -12.19 1.62 10.96
CA LYS A 197 -12.37 3.08 11.13
C LYS A 197 -12.36 3.82 9.80
N ARG A 198 -11.47 3.43 8.89
CA ARG A 198 -11.32 4.10 7.60
C ARG A 198 -12.44 3.72 6.61
N SER A 199 -12.88 2.47 6.64
CA SER A 199 -14.07 2.03 5.91
C SER A 199 -15.30 2.85 6.31
N SER A 200 -15.48 3.13 7.61
CA SER A 200 -16.53 4.07 8.05
C SER A 200 -16.35 5.46 7.46
N THR A 201 -15.14 6.02 7.40
CA THR A 201 -14.90 7.35 6.80
C THR A 201 -15.21 7.39 5.29
N TYR A 202 -14.96 6.31 4.55
CA TYR A 202 -15.23 6.28 3.11
C TYR A 202 -16.72 6.15 2.76
N PHE A 203 -17.48 5.42 3.59
CA PHE A 203 -18.89 5.04 3.31
C PHE A 203 -19.93 5.76 4.17
N ILE A 204 -19.55 6.80 4.92
CA ILE A 204 -20.48 7.75 5.59
C ILE A 204 -20.70 8.96 4.70
#